data_AF-A0A932QVY3-F1
#
_entry.id   AF-A0A932QVY3-F1
#
_cell.length_a   1.000
_cell.length_b   1.000
_cell.length_c   1.000
_cell.angle_alpha   90.00
_cell.angle_beta   90.00
_cell.angle_gamma   90.00
#
_symmetry.space_group_name_H-M   'P 1'
#
loop_
_entity.id
_entity.type
_entity.pdbx_description
1 polymer ?
#
loop_
_entity_poly.entity_id
_entity_poly.type
_entity_poly.pdbx_seq_one_letter_code
_entity_poly.pdbx_strand_id
1 'polypeptide(L)'
;MSITQGLKKYIEERSRKIEKYVSKPLQATVTLKVEKYRQIAEAHVNLNGVVLQAEEETDEMEASVDKVMSKIEKQLRKYKEKASNHRVRIAGPEAMGRSVSMPKGPEDPPFIALGKDVFRIPKREKISVNVMTIEEALLQMKSNKKEFFCFRNSANRQLNLLYKKKSGILGLMELID
;
A
#
# COMPACT_ATOMS: atom_id res chain seq x y z
N MET A 1 8.89 -25.19 3.06
CA MET A 1 9.29 -25.43 4.46
C MET A 1 8.03 -25.66 5.28
N SER A 2 7.98 -26.70 6.11
CA SER A 2 6.86 -26.90 7.03
C SER A 2 7.04 -26.02 8.26
N ILE A 3 6.05 -25.21 8.59
CA ILE A 3 6.08 -24.36 9.78
C ILE A 3 6.08 -25.26 11.03
N THR A 4 7.08 -25.11 11.90
CA THR A 4 7.14 -25.85 13.17
C THR A 4 6.02 -25.35 14.10
N GLN A 5 5.50 -26.23 14.95
CA GLN A 5 4.45 -25.82 15.92
C GLN A 5 4.91 -24.69 16.84
N GLY A 6 6.20 -24.65 17.21
CA GLY A 6 6.78 -23.57 18.01
C GLY A 6 6.69 -22.22 17.29
N LEU A 7 7.11 -22.16 16.03
CA LEU A 7 7.06 -20.93 15.22
C LEU A 7 5.62 -20.47 14.96
N LYS A 8 4.69 -21.41 14.77
CA LYS A 8 3.27 -21.08 14.64
C LYS A 8 2.71 -20.42 15.90
N LYS A 9 2.95 -21.01 17.08
CA LYS A 9 2.52 -20.42 18.37
C LYS A 9 3.14 -19.05 18.58
N TYR A 10 4.42 -18.90 18.25
CA TYR A 10 5.13 -17.64 18.35
C TYR A 10 4.47 -16.53 17.50
N ILE A 11 4.15 -16.83 16.24
CA ILE A 11 3.46 -15.90 15.34
C ILE A 11 2.06 -15.56 15.88
N GLU A 12 1.32 -16.54 16.40
CA GLU A 12 0.00 -16.32 17.01
C GLU A 12 0.09 -15.39 18.23
N GLU A 13 1.04 -15.59 19.13
CA GLU A 13 1.26 -14.72 20.29
C GLU A 13 1.63 -13.29 19.89
N ARG A 14 2.50 -13.13 18.89
CA ARG A 14 2.85 -11.81 18.34
C ARG A 14 1.66 -11.14 17.67
N SER A 15 0.81 -11.91 16.98
CA SER A 15 -0.40 -11.41 16.32
C SER A 15 -1.42 -10.86 17.32
N ARG A 16 -1.53 -11.42 18.54
CA ARG A 16 -2.42 -10.88 19.59
C ARG A 16 -2.09 -9.46 20.01
N LYS A 17 -0.84 -9.01 19.87
CA LYS A 17 -0.47 -7.61 20.16
C LYS A 17 -1.14 -6.65 19.18
N ILE A 18 -1.25 -7.07 17.92
CA ILE A 18 -1.88 -6.32 16.83
C ILE A 18 -3.40 -6.24 17.01
N GLU A 19 -4.04 -7.29 17.54
CA GLU A 19 -5.49 -7.31 17.80
C GLU A 19 -5.96 -6.13 18.66
N LYS A 20 -5.14 -5.66 19.61
CA LYS A 20 -5.45 -4.50 20.47
C LYS A 20 -5.68 -3.20 19.69
N TYR A 21 -5.16 -3.11 18.47
CA TYR A 21 -5.28 -1.93 17.62
C TYR A 21 -6.49 -1.95 16.70
N VAL A 22 -7.22 -3.07 16.62
CA VAL A 22 -8.28 -3.29 15.61
C VAL A 22 -9.58 -3.75 16.28
N SER A 23 -10.69 -3.09 15.96
CA SER A 23 -12.00 -3.36 16.56
C SER A 23 -12.91 -4.30 15.74
N LYS A 24 -12.41 -4.80 14.60
CA LYS A 24 -13.15 -5.60 13.62
C LYS A 24 -12.36 -6.85 13.25
N PRO A 25 -13.00 -7.91 12.73
CA PRO A 25 -12.29 -9.07 12.22
C PRO A 25 -11.23 -8.63 11.19
N LEU A 26 -9.98 -8.94 11.51
CA LEU A 26 -8.81 -8.63 10.73
C LEU A 26 -8.46 -9.87 9.91
N GLN A 27 -8.35 -9.73 8.59
CA GLN A 27 -7.66 -10.74 7.79
C GLN A 27 -6.19 -10.35 7.72
N ALA A 28 -5.36 -11.17 8.36
CA ALA A 28 -3.92 -11.07 8.31
C ALA A 28 -3.35 -12.36 7.72
N THR A 29 -2.40 -12.24 6.81
CA THR A 29 -1.66 -13.35 6.21
C THR A 29 -0.19 -13.12 6.43
N VAL A 30 0.48 -14.10 7.04
CA VAL A 30 1.93 -14.10 7.22
C VAL A 30 2.51 -15.18 6.32
N THR A 31 3.44 -14.80 5.46
CA THR A 31 4.15 -15.69 4.54
C THR A 31 5.61 -15.74 4.94
N LEU A 32 6.15 -16.95 5.07
CA LEU A 32 7.54 -17.17 5.43
C LEU A 32 8.27 -17.83 4.26
N LYS A 33 9.43 -17.31 3.90
CA LYS A 33 10.27 -17.82 2.80
C LYS A 33 11.71 -17.99 3.30
N VAL A 34 12.39 -19.00 2.77
CA VAL A 34 13.80 -19.27 3.06
C VAL A 34 14.56 -19.32 1.75
N GLU A 35 15.53 -18.43 1.59
CA GLU A 35 16.35 -18.31 0.39
C GLU A 35 17.84 -18.43 0.74
N LYS A 36 18.41 -19.60 0.53
CA LYS A 36 19.79 -19.94 0.96
C LYS A 36 19.96 -19.71 2.47
N TYR A 37 20.62 -18.62 2.86
CA TYR A 37 20.85 -18.24 4.25
C TYR A 37 19.84 -17.20 4.77
N ARG A 38 19.02 -16.63 3.87
CA ARG A 38 18.09 -15.54 4.17
C ARG A 38 16.76 -16.10 4.64
N GLN A 39 16.29 -15.60 5.76
CA GLN A 39 14.97 -15.89 6.33
C GLN A 39 14.08 -14.66 6.08
N ILE A 40 13.08 -14.81 5.24
CA ILE A 40 12.21 -13.71 4.81
C ILE A 40 10.82 -13.90 5.42
N ALA A 41 10.30 -12.85 6.05
CA ALA A 41 8.95 -12.80 6.57
C ALA A 41 8.18 -11.65 5.91
N GLU A 42 7.01 -11.97 5.37
CA GLU A 42 6.07 -11.04 4.77
C GLU A 42 4.77 -11.06 5.56
N ALA A 43 4.24 -9.89 5.89
CA ALA A 43 2.95 -9.75 6.55
C ALA A 43 2.03 -8.84 5.74
N HIS A 44 0.82 -9.32 5.49
CA HIS A 44 -0.23 -8.63 4.73
C HIS A 44 -1.48 -8.54 5.60
N VAL A 45 -2.00 -7.34 5.79
CA VAL A 45 -3.15 -7.07 6.66
C VAL A 45 -4.12 -6.12 5.94
N ASN A 46 -5.39 -6.50 5.85
CA ASN A 46 -6.42 -5.66 5.23
C ASN A 46 -7.37 -5.07 6.28
N LEU A 47 -7.47 -3.74 6.32
CA LEU A 47 -8.34 -2.99 7.24
C LEU A 47 -9.23 -2.01 6.48
N ASN A 48 -10.53 -2.27 6.43
CA ASN A 48 -11.51 -1.38 5.76
C ASN A 48 -11.06 -0.98 4.32
N GLY A 49 -10.45 -1.89 3.56
CA GLY A 49 -9.94 -1.62 2.21
C GLY A 49 -8.54 -1.03 2.16
N VAL A 50 -7.92 -0.72 3.30
CA VAL A 50 -6.52 -0.29 3.40
C VAL A 50 -5.63 -1.51 3.59
N VAL A 51 -4.70 -1.70 2.65
CA VAL A 51 -3.72 -2.79 2.73
C VAL A 51 -2.46 -2.29 3.44
N LEU A 52 -2.13 -2.98 4.53
CA LEU A 52 -0.86 -2.87 5.24
C LEU A 52 0.02 -4.05 4.86
N GLN A 53 1.18 -3.77 4.27
CA GLN A 53 2.17 -4.77 3.93
C GLN A 53 3.52 -4.39 4.52
N ALA A 54 4.26 -5.40 4.96
CA ALA A 54 5.65 -5.29 5.31
C ALA A 54 6.39 -6.57 4.92
N GLU A 55 7.67 -6.41 4.60
CA GLU A 55 8.61 -7.48 4.30
C GLU A 55 9.91 -7.19 5.05
N GLU A 56 10.50 -8.22 5.62
CA GLU A 56 11.76 -8.18 6.35
C GLU A 56 12.58 -9.44 6.08
N GLU A 57 13.89 -9.24 6.00
CA GLU A 57 14.88 -10.29 5.77
C GLU A 57 15.93 -10.22 6.88
N THR A 58 16.21 -11.38 7.49
CA THR A 58 17.30 -11.55 8.45
C THR A 58 17.89 -12.96 8.34
N ASP A 59 18.90 -13.27 9.14
CA ASP A 59 19.51 -14.59 9.21
C ASP A 59 18.68 -15.59 10.04
N GLU A 60 17.69 -15.11 10.82
CA GLU A 60 16.86 -15.92 11.72
C GLU A 60 15.37 -15.66 11.51
N MET A 61 14.57 -16.71 11.32
CA MET A 61 13.15 -16.56 10.99
C MET A 61 12.35 -15.83 12.08
N GLU A 62 12.65 -16.05 13.36
CA GLU A 62 11.99 -15.35 14.47
C GLU A 62 12.28 -13.85 14.45
N ALA A 63 13.52 -13.46 14.13
CA ALA A 63 13.91 -12.06 14.00
C ALA A 63 13.22 -11.37 12.81
N SER A 64 13.08 -12.06 11.68
CA SER A 64 12.31 -11.57 10.53
C SER A 64 10.84 -11.36 10.87
N VAL A 65 10.23 -12.32 11.58
CA VAL A 65 8.85 -12.21 12.08
C VAL A 65 8.71 -11.02 13.03
N ASP A 66 9.62 -10.84 13.98
CA ASP A 66 9.53 -9.74 14.93
C ASP A 66 9.64 -8.36 14.27
N LYS A 67 10.56 -8.22 13.31
CA LYS A 67 10.70 -6.98 12.54
C LYS A 67 9.45 -6.70 11.69
N VAL A 68 8.91 -7.71 11.00
CA VAL A 68 7.74 -7.51 10.13
C VAL A 68 6.51 -7.13 10.94
N MET A 69 6.32 -7.78 12.10
CA MET A 69 5.22 -7.47 13.02
C MET A 69 5.34 -6.06 13.61
N SER A 70 6.55 -5.63 13.97
CA SER A 70 6.81 -4.26 14.44
C SER A 70 6.48 -3.21 13.37
N LYS A 71 6.80 -3.46 12.10
CA LYS A 71 6.42 -2.57 10.98
C LYS A 71 4.90 -2.47 10.83
N ILE A 72 4.20 -3.61 10.86
CA ILE A 72 2.73 -3.62 10.79
C ILE A 72 2.11 -2.87 11.97
N GLU A 73 2.60 -3.08 13.19
CA GLU A 73 2.12 -2.37 14.39
C GLU A 73 2.28 -0.84 14.25
N LYS A 74 3.42 -0.37 13.74
CA LYS A 74 3.65 1.06 13.46
C LYS A 74 2.67 1.60 12.42
N GLN A 75 2.41 0.87 11.33
CA GLN A 75 1.45 1.27 10.31
C GLN A 75 0.02 1.32 10.88
N LEU A 76 -0.38 0.36 11.71
CA LEU A 76 -1.67 0.33 12.39
C LEU A 76 -1.86 1.51 13.35
N ARG A 77 -0.82 1.85 14.13
CA ARG A 77 -0.86 3.01 15.01
C ARG A 77 -1.10 4.30 14.22
N LYS A 78 -0.38 4.50 13.11
CA LYS A 78 -0.58 5.66 12.21
C LYS A 78 -1.98 5.69 11.61
N TYR A 79 -2.48 4.55 11.13
CA TYR A 79 -3.84 4.42 10.62
C TYR A 79 -4.87 4.82 11.68
N LYS A 80 -4.76 4.30 12.91
CA LYS A 80 -5.67 4.61 14.01
C LYS A 80 -5.60 6.07 14.43
N GLU A 81 -4.41 6.65 14.48
CA GLU A 81 -4.22 8.08 14.78
C GLU A 81 -4.93 8.95 13.74
N LYS A 82 -4.77 8.66 12.45
CA LYS A 82 -5.45 9.39 11.37
C LYS A 82 -6.98 9.19 11.40
N ALA A 83 -7.45 7.99 11.71
CA ALA A 83 -8.88 7.70 11.86
C ALA A 83 -9.50 8.37 13.11
N SER A 84 -8.76 8.45 14.21
CA SER A 84 -9.26 8.97 15.50
C SER A 84 -9.20 10.49 15.58
N ASN A 85 -8.19 11.13 14.98
CA ASN A 85 -8.01 12.60 15.04
C ASN A 85 -9.18 13.39 14.44
N HIS A 86 -10.09 12.76 13.70
CA HIS A 86 -11.26 13.45 13.16
C HIS A 86 -12.52 13.39 14.05
N ARG A 87 -12.56 12.55 15.09
CA ARG A 87 -13.65 12.60 16.08
C ARG A 87 -13.65 13.89 16.92
N VAL A 88 -12.58 14.68 16.88
CA VAL A 88 -12.42 15.91 17.71
C VAL A 88 -12.20 17.19 16.87
N ARG A 89 -12.23 17.14 15.53
CA ARG A 89 -11.98 18.34 14.71
C ARG A 89 -13.12 18.64 13.74
N ILE A 90 -14.19 19.19 14.31
CA ILE A 90 -14.96 20.26 13.66
C ILE A 90 -14.35 21.56 14.17
N ALA A 91 -13.22 21.98 13.59
CA ALA A 91 -12.66 23.32 13.82
C ALA A 91 -11.62 23.63 12.73
N GLY A 92 -12.08 24.34 11.70
CA GLY A 92 -11.35 25.31 10.87
C GLY A 92 -10.07 24.89 10.09
N PRO A 93 -9.69 25.64 9.04
CA PRO A 93 -8.60 25.30 8.12
C PRO A 93 -7.17 25.52 8.63
N GLU A 94 -6.91 25.59 9.94
CA GLU A 94 -5.58 25.99 10.46
C GLU A 94 -4.80 24.90 11.21
N ALA A 95 -5.30 23.66 11.28
CA ALA A 95 -4.63 22.61 12.07
C ALA A 95 -3.66 21.73 11.26
N MET A 96 -2.88 22.32 10.34
CA MET A 96 -1.79 21.67 9.60
C MET A 96 -0.45 21.92 10.30
N GLY A 97 -0.31 21.46 11.55
CA GLY A 97 0.87 21.76 12.35
C GLY A 97 1.07 20.78 13.50
N ARG A 98 1.40 19.52 13.19
CA ARG A 98 2.19 18.66 14.07
C ARG A 98 2.62 17.41 13.30
N SER A 99 3.70 17.58 12.56
CA SER A 99 4.50 16.50 12.03
C SER A 99 5.17 15.80 13.21
N VAL A 100 4.66 14.63 13.62
CA VAL A 100 5.43 13.73 14.50
C VAL A 100 6.50 13.08 13.62
N SER A 101 7.67 13.72 13.59
CA SER A 101 8.87 13.21 12.93
C SER A 101 9.57 12.22 13.85
N MET A 102 9.91 11.02 13.33
CA MET A 102 11.06 10.15 13.68
C MET A 102 10.87 8.76 13.02
N PRO A 103 11.96 7.99 12.75
CA PRO A 103 13.02 8.17 11.76
C PRO A 103 12.75 7.43 10.42
N LYS A 104 13.45 7.84 9.36
CA LYS A 104 13.37 7.31 7.98
C LYS A 104 13.91 5.88 7.86
N GLY A 105 13.01 4.89 7.81
CA GLY A 105 13.18 3.69 6.99
C GLY A 105 12.59 3.92 5.58
N PRO A 106 12.65 2.94 4.65
CA PRO A 106 12.06 3.08 3.32
C PRO A 106 10.62 3.59 3.46
N GLU A 107 10.33 4.74 2.84
CA GLU A 107 9.18 5.58 3.16
C GLU A 107 7.87 4.81 2.93
N ASP A 108 7.32 4.24 4.02
CA ASP A 108 5.97 3.70 4.01
C ASP A 108 5.00 4.77 3.48
N PRO A 109 4.22 4.49 2.43
CA PRO A 109 3.38 5.50 1.82
C PRO A 109 2.42 6.13 2.85
N PRO A 110 2.27 7.46 2.85
CA PRO A 110 1.54 8.17 3.89
C PRO A 110 0.05 7.82 3.88
N PHE A 111 -0.55 7.89 5.07
CA PHE A 111 -2.00 7.81 5.24
C PHE A 111 -2.65 9.19 5.13
N ILE A 112 -3.72 9.28 4.35
CA ILE A 112 -4.59 10.46 4.21
C ILE A 112 -5.98 10.09 4.71
N ALA A 113 -6.59 10.93 5.55
CA ALA A 113 -7.96 10.74 6.02
C ALA A 113 -8.91 11.68 5.27
N LEU A 114 -10.08 11.17 4.85
CA LEU A 114 -11.22 11.91 4.32
C LEU A 114 -12.46 11.51 5.11
N GLY A 115 -12.88 12.36 6.05
CA GLY A 115 -13.97 12.01 6.98
C GLY A 115 -13.62 10.78 7.84
N LYS A 116 -14.41 9.70 7.71
CA LYS A 116 -14.16 8.43 8.41
C LYS A 116 -13.25 7.47 7.63
N ASP A 117 -12.99 7.76 6.37
CA ASP A 117 -12.22 6.89 5.49
C ASP A 117 -10.73 7.26 5.57
N VAL A 118 -9.87 6.25 5.60
CA VAL A 118 -8.42 6.41 5.59
C VAL A 118 -7.89 5.73 4.34
N PHE A 119 -7.00 6.40 3.64
CA PHE A 119 -6.39 5.96 2.40
C PHE A 119 -4.88 5.87 2.58
N ARG A 120 -4.26 4.86 1.98
CA ARG A 120 -2.80 4.78 1.86
C ARG A 120 -2.45 5.10 0.41
N ILE A 121 -1.75 6.20 0.17
CA ILE A 121 -1.38 6.61 -1.20
C ILE A 121 0.07 6.20 -1.45
N PRO A 122 0.34 5.27 -2.39
CA PRO A 122 1.70 4.90 -2.78
C PRO A 122 2.56 6.09 -3.20
N LYS A 123 3.87 5.88 -3.26
CA LYS A 123 4.82 6.90 -3.72
C LYS A 123 4.36 7.48 -5.06
N ARG A 124 4.41 8.82 -5.18
CA ARG A 124 4.06 9.52 -6.43
C ARG A 124 5.02 9.09 -7.53
N GLU A 125 4.49 8.42 -8.55
CA GLU A 125 5.23 8.16 -9.78
C GLU A 125 5.08 9.36 -10.73
N LYS A 126 6.22 9.89 -11.19
CA LYS A 126 6.22 10.87 -12.29
C LYS A 126 6.31 10.10 -13.59
N ILE A 127 5.32 10.27 -14.45
CA ILE A 127 5.28 9.60 -15.75
C ILE A 127 5.46 10.67 -16.83
N SER A 128 6.42 10.46 -17.74
CA SER A 128 6.56 11.29 -18.94
C SER A 128 5.40 11.03 -19.89
N VAL A 129 4.73 12.10 -20.30
CA VAL A 129 3.62 12.03 -21.26
C VAL A 129 4.17 12.29 -22.65
N ASN A 130 4.17 11.25 -23.48
CA ASN A 130 4.58 11.34 -24.88
C ASN A 130 3.37 11.60 -25.79
N VAL A 131 3.63 12.25 -26.93
CA VAL A 131 2.62 12.46 -27.98
C VAL A 131 2.60 11.24 -28.89
N MET A 132 1.44 10.63 -29.09
CA MET A 132 1.27 9.42 -29.93
C MET A 132 -0.19 9.20 -30.32
N THR A 133 -0.45 8.26 -31.23
CA THR A 133 -1.81 7.81 -31.56
C THR A 133 -2.37 6.84 -30.51
N ILE A 134 -3.68 6.59 -30.55
CA ILE A 134 -4.32 5.60 -29.67
C ILE A 134 -3.73 4.20 -29.92
N GLU A 135 -3.46 3.83 -31.17
CA GLU A 135 -2.92 2.53 -31.56
C GLU A 135 -1.50 2.32 -31.03
N GLU A 136 -0.65 3.34 -31.14
CA GLU A 136 0.71 3.34 -30.58
C GLU A 136 0.67 3.22 -29.05
N ALA A 137 -0.23 3.96 -28.40
CA ALA A 137 -0.43 3.89 -26.96
C ALA A 137 -0.90 2.49 -26.51
N LEU A 138 -1.80 1.85 -27.26
CA LEU A 138 -2.26 0.48 -27.02
C LEU A 138 -1.10 -0.52 -27.13
N LEU A 139 -0.24 -0.37 -28.13
CA LEU A 139 0.93 -1.23 -28.30
C LEU A 139 1.90 -1.08 -27.13
N GLN A 140 2.21 0.15 -26.73
CA GLN A 140 3.11 0.42 -25.60
C GLN A 140 2.53 -0.06 -24.26
N MET A 141 1.22 0.08 -24.05
CA MET A 141 0.54 -0.41 -22.85
C MET A 141 0.61 -1.95 -22.75
N LYS A 142 0.37 -2.66 -23.86
CA LYS A 142 0.47 -4.12 -23.92
C LYS A 142 1.89 -4.62 -23.70
N SER A 143 2.87 -4.05 -24.41
CA SER A 143 4.28 -4.47 -24.32
C SER A 143 4.87 -4.27 -22.92
N ASN A 144 4.53 -3.16 -22.25
CA ASN A 144 4.99 -2.89 -20.89
C ASN A 144 4.12 -3.54 -19.81
N LYS A 145 3.09 -4.33 -20.19
CA LYS A 145 2.10 -4.95 -19.29
C LYS A 145 1.48 -3.98 -18.28
N LYS A 146 1.36 -2.70 -18.63
CA LYS A 146 0.82 -1.66 -17.74
C LYS A 146 -0.69 -1.78 -17.61
N GLU A 147 -1.22 -1.46 -16.43
CA GLU A 147 -2.67 -1.39 -16.18
C GLU A 147 -3.25 -0.02 -16.52
N PHE A 148 -2.42 1.02 -16.51
CA PHE A 148 -2.74 2.40 -16.85
C PHE A 148 -1.65 2.97 -17.77
N PHE A 149 -2.04 3.75 -18.77
CA PHE A 149 -1.10 4.40 -19.68
C PHE A 149 -1.63 5.78 -20.09
N CYS A 150 -0.87 6.82 -19.78
CA CYS A 150 -1.23 8.20 -20.07
C CYS A 150 -0.39 8.73 -21.24
N PHE A 151 -1.05 9.37 -22.22
CA PHE A 151 -0.40 9.92 -23.39
C PHE A 151 -1.13 11.17 -23.87
N ARG A 152 -0.46 11.96 -24.70
CA ARG A 152 -1.05 13.11 -25.38
C ARG A 152 -1.46 12.64 -26.77
N ASN A 153 -2.74 12.68 -27.12
CA ASN A 153 -3.18 12.22 -28.43
C ASN A 153 -2.65 13.19 -29.51
N SER A 154 -2.02 12.62 -30.54
CA SER A 154 -1.38 13.38 -31.62
C SER A 154 -2.38 14.19 -32.46
N ALA A 155 -3.62 13.72 -32.59
CA ALA A 155 -4.64 14.34 -33.43
C ALA A 155 -5.25 15.61 -32.80
N ASN A 156 -5.57 15.56 -31.50
CA ASN A 156 -6.31 16.64 -30.82
C ASN A 156 -5.51 17.30 -29.68
N ARG A 157 -4.28 16.84 -29.40
CA ARG A 157 -3.44 17.33 -28.29
C ARG A 157 -4.13 17.23 -26.92
N GLN A 158 -5.14 16.37 -26.77
CA GLN A 158 -5.79 16.13 -25.48
C GLN A 158 -5.07 15.03 -24.71
N LEU A 159 -5.07 15.15 -23.38
CA LEU A 159 -4.49 14.13 -22.53
C LEU A 159 -5.45 12.94 -22.49
N ASN A 160 -4.93 11.76 -22.73
CA ASN A 160 -5.71 10.53 -22.81
C ASN A 160 -5.14 9.49 -21.85
N LEU A 161 -6.03 8.76 -21.17
CA LEU A 161 -5.71 7.67 -20.26
C LEU A 161 -6.33 6.38 -20.76
N LEU A 162 -5.47 5.43 -21.16
CA LEU A 162 -5.86 4.04 -21.35
C LEU A 162 -5.77 3.29 -20.03
N TYR A 163 -6.76 2.45 -19.74
CA TYR A 163 -6.77 1.64 -18.53
C TYR A 163 -7.48 0.30 -18.73
N LYS A 164 -7.08 -0.74 -17.98
CA LYS A 164 -7.76 -2.04 -17.98
C LYS A 164 -8.92 -2.03 -16.99
N LYS A 165 -10.11 -2.40 -17.43
CA LYS A 165 -11.25 -2.64 -16.54
C LYS A 165 -11.15 -4.04 -15.93
N LYS A 166 -11.84 -4.27 -14.81
CA LYS A 166 -11.95 -5.60 -14.17
C LYS A 166 -12.53 -6.67 -15.11
N SER A 167 -13.32 -6.27 -16.11
CA SER A 167 -13.87 -7.16 -17.14
C SER A 167 -12.87 -7.59 -18.21
N GLY A 168 -11.61 -7.12 -18.16
CA GLY A 168 -10.59 -7.36 -19.19
C GLY A 168 -10.69 -6.46 -20.43
N ILE A 169 -11.77 -5.67 -20.54
CA ILE A 169 -11.96 -4.68 -21.61
C ILE A 169 -11.11 -3.43 -21.32
N LEU A 170 -10.55 -2.83 -22.36
CA LEU A 170 -9.83 -1.56 -22.26
C LEU A 170 -10.79 -0.37 -22.26
N GLY A 171 -10.55 0.57 -21.34
CA GLY A 171 -11.17 1.88 -21.34
C GLY A 171 -10.20 2.93 -21.86
N LEU A 172 -10.75 3.93 -22.54
CA LEU A 172 -10.08 5.17 -22.93
C LEU A 172 -10.85 6.32 -22.26
N MET A 173 -10.13 7.16 -21.53
CA MET A 173 -10.65 8.43 -21.01
C MET A 173 -9.89 9.56 -21.67
N GLU A 174 -10.62 10.52 -22.24
CA GLU A 174 -10.07 11.77 -22.73
C GLU A 174 -10.30 12.86 -21.67
N LEU A 175 -9.24 13.58 -21.32
CA LEU A 175 -9.30 14.69 -20.39
C LEU A 175 -9.41 15.98 -21.20
N ILE A 176 -10.53 16.65 -21.00
CA ILE A 176 -10.85 17.96 -21.54
C ILE A 176 -10.71 19.00 -20.43
N ASP A 177 -10.21 20.18 -20.78
CA ASP A 177 -10.12 21.34 -19.87
C ASP A 177 -11.50 22.01 -19.69
#